data_AF-A0A8D9S4N9-F1
#
_entry.id   AF-A0A8D9S4N9-F1
#
_cell.length_a   1.000
_cell.length_b   1.000
_cell.length_c   1.000
_cell.angle_alpha   90.00
_cell.angle_beta   90.00
_cell.angle_gamma   90.00
#
_symmetry.space_group_name_H-M   'P 1'
#
loop_
_entity.id
_entity.type
_entity.pdbx_description
1 polymer ?
#
loop_
_entity_poly.entity_id
_entity_poly.type
_entity_poly.pdbx_seq_one_letter_code
_entity_poly.pdbx_strand_id
1 'polypeptide(L)'
;MDCGLQAFFVAMVYFLALTGLSVEVITMTKQVKTVTHQPLMPIKTDTTQQQLLDELHYQQSRQVITKLLNKGLISENEFKQIDQLNQQSFPPLIEPENVDTSIIQS
;
A
#
# COMPACT_ATOMS: atom_id res chain seq x y z
N MET A 1 -37.11 19.31 -46.67
CA MET A 1 -36.61 19.82 -45.37
C MET A 1 -37.83 20.26 -44.58
N ASP A 2 -38.26 19.42 -43.66
CA ASP A 2 -39.53 19.58 -42.95
C ASP A 2 -39.52 20.82 -42.06
N CYS A 3 -40.52 21.69 -42.24
CA CYS A 3 -40.74 22.90 -41.44
C CYS A 3 -40.76 22.62 -39.92
N GLY A 4 -41.15 21.40 -39.52
CA GLY A 4 -41.17 21.00 -38.12
C GLY A 4 -39.79 21.01 -37.46
N LEU A 5 -38.75 20.52 -38.13
CA LEU A 5 -37.43 20.42 -37.52
C LEU A 5 -36.81 21.81 -37.30
N GLN A 6 -37.01 22.72 -38.24
CA GLN A 6 -36.51 24.09 -38.14
C GLN A 6 -37.24 24.90 -37.06
N ALA A 7 -38.54 24.68 -36.88
CA ALA A 7 -39.31 25.30 -35.80
C ALA A 7 -38.84 24.83 -34.42
N PHE A 8 -38.50 23.54 -34.27
CA PHE A 8 -37.94 23.01 -33.03
C PHE A 8 -36.60 23.64 -32.66
N PHE A 9 -35.68 23.79 -33.62
CA PHE A 9 -34.39 24.42 -33.36
C PHE A 9 -34.51 25.89 -32.96
N VAL A 10 -35.39 26.65 -33.62
CA VAL A 10 -35.63 28.06 -33.28
C VAL A 10 -36.26 28.20 -31.89
N ALA A 11 -37.23 27.33 -31.55
CA ALA A 11 -37.85 27.33 -30.23
C ALA A 11 -36.85 26.97 -29.12
N MET A 12 -35.95 26.00 -29.36
CA MET A 12 -34.93 25.61 -28.39
C MET A 12 -33.95 26.76 -28.11
N VAL A 13 -33.47 27.43 -29.16
CA VAL A 13 -32.55 28.58 -29.02
C VAL A 13 -33.23 29.75 -28.31
N TYR A 14 -34.51 30.03 -28.63
CA TYR A 14 -35.29 31.07 -27.97
C TYR A 14 -35.54 30.78 -26.49
N PHE A 15 -35.83 29.52 -26.13
CA PHE A 15 -36.02 29.11 -24.75
C PHE A 15 -34.71 29.19 -23.93
N LEU A 16 -33.58 28.85 -24.55
CA LEU A 16 -32.26 29.00 -23.93
C LEU A 16 -31.90 30.49 -23.72
N ALA A 17 -32.32 31.39 -24.61
CA ALA A 17 -32.10 32.82 -24.47
C ALA A 17 -33.03 33.49 -23.43
N LEU A 18 -34.29 33.03 -23.32
CA LEU A 18 -35.29 33.56 -22.37
C LEU A 18 -34.98 33.19 -20.91
N THR A 19 -34.36 32.04 -20.66
CA THR A 19 -34.03 31.59 -19.29
C THR A 19 -32.84 32.33 -18.69
N GLY A 20 -32.20 33.24 -19.43
CA GLY A 20 -31.08 34.05 -18.93
C GLY A 20 -29.91 33.23 -18.42
N LEU A 21 -29.82 31.96 -18.82
CA LEU A 21 -28.82 31.01 -18.33
C LEU A 21 -27.48 31.33 -19.00
N SER A 22 -26.77 32.31 -18.46
CA SER A 22 -25.34 32.46 -18.73
C SER A 22 -24.65 31.18 -18.27
N VAL A 23 -24.21 30.36 -19.23
CA VAL A 23 -23.32 29.24 -18.96
C VAL A 23 -21.96 29.85 -18.61
N GLU A 24 -21.80 30.29 -17.36
CA GLU A 24 -20.49 30.54 -16.81
C GLU A 24 -19.79 29.19 -16.70
N VAL A 25 -18.81 28.97 -17.57
CA VAL A 25 -17.86 27.88 -17.42
C VAL A 25 -17.06 28.16 -16.15
N ILE A 26 -17.50 27.60 -15.04
CA ILE A 26 -16.75 27.65 -13.78
C ILE A 26 -15.54 26.73 -13.97
N THR A 27 -14.44 27.27 -14.49
CA THR A 27 -13.17 26.56 -14.52
C THR A 27 -12.69 26.36 -13.10
N MET A 28 -12.73 25.11 -12.61
CA MET A 28 -12.10 24.76 -11.34
C MET A 28 -10.58 24.83 -11.46
N THR A 29 -9.98 25.90 -10.95
CA THR A 29 -8.53 25.97 -10.75
C THR A 29 -8.18 25.22 -9.47
N LYS A 30 -8.06 23.88 -9.59
CA LYS A 30 -7.52 23.06 -8.51
C LYS A 30 -6.07 23.47 -8.26
N GLN A 31 -5.82 24.20 -7.18
CA GLN A 31 -4.46 24.46 -6.69
C GLN A 31 -3.88 23.14 -6.18
N VAL A 32 -3.13 22.44 -7.04
CA VAL A 32 -2.40 21.23 -6.64
C VAL A 32 -1.17 21.69 -5.85
N LYS A 33 -1.24 21.58 -4.53
CA LYS A 33 -0.06 21.73 -3.69
C LYS A 33 0.87 20.55 -3.98
N THR A 34 1.99 20.82 -4.64
CA THR A 34 3.01 19.81 -4.93
C THR A 34 3.58 19.31 -3.61
N VAL A 35 3.21 18.10 -3.21
CA VAL A 35 3.91 17.41 -2.13
C VAL A 35 5.24 16.99 -2.72
N THR A 36 6.35 17.46 -2.16
CA THR A 36 7.68 16.92 -2.47
C THR A 36 7.67 15.46 -2.05
N HIS A 37 7.38 14.57 -2.99
CA HIS A 37 7.65 13.15 -2.81
C HIS A 37 9.16 13.06 -2.72
N GLN A 38 9.69 12.86 -1.51
CA GLN A 38 11.00 12.25 -1.38
C GLN A 38 10.96 11.03 -2.32
N PRO A 39 11.86 10.91 -3.31
CA PRO A 39 11.89 9.71 -4.13
C PRO A 39 11.92 8.54 -3.14
N LEU A 40 10.99 7.61 -3.27
CA LEU A 40 11.15 6.32 -2.62
C LEU A 40 12.54 5.89 -3.02
N MET A 41 13.48 5.85 -2.07
CA MET A 41 14.80 5.37 -2.37
C MET A 41 14.55 4.00 -2.99
N PRO A 42 14.99 3.73 -4.24
CA PRO A 42 14.87 2.40 -4.77
C PRO A 42 15.56 1.54 -3.73
N ILE A 43 14.80 0.65 -3.09
CA ILE A 43 15.38 -0.36 -2.22
C ILE A 43 16.30 -1.13 -3.16
N LYS A 44 17.59 -0.77 -3.14
CA LYS A 44 18.64 -1.56 -3.77
C LYS A 44 18.80 -2.75 -2.87
N THR A 45 17.91 -3.71 -3.03
CA THR A 45 18.22 -5.06 -2.69
C THR A 45 18.00 -5.83 -3.97
N ASP A 46 19.08 -6.36 -4.54
CA ASP A 46 19.01 -7.42 -5.53
C ASP A 46 18.46 -8.67 -4.82
N THR A 47 17.24 -8.58 -4.29
CA THR A 47 16.55 -9.65 -3.58
C THR A 47 15.89 -10.52 -4.62
N THR A 48 16.29 -11.78 -4.66
CA THR A 48 15.68 -12.78 -5.51
C THR A 48 14.28 -13.14 -5.02
N GLN A 49 13.43 -13.64 -5.92
CA GLN A 49 12.10 -14.15 -5.54
C GLN A 49 12.19 -15.27 -4.49
N GLN A 50 13.24 -16.10 -4.56
CA GLN A 50 13.49 -17.16 -3.59
C GLN A 50 13.70 -16.58 -2.19
N GLN A 51 14.51 -15.55 -2.05
CA GLN A 51 14.74 -14.91 -0.76
C GLN A 51 13.47 -14.26 -0.17
N LEU A 52 12.61 -13.69 -1.01
CA LEU A 52 11.30 -13.19 -0.55
C LEU A 52 10.39 -14.32 -0.08
N LEU A 53 10.42 -15.46 -0.77
CA LEU A 53 9.64 -16.64 -0.41
C LEU A 53 10.16 -17.27 0.89
N ASP A 54 11.47 -17.34 1.08
CA ASP A 54 12.10 -17.82 2.31
C ASP A 54 11.74 -16.91 3.50
N GLU A 55 11.78 -15.58 3.33
CA GLU A 55 11.31 -14.64 4.34
C GLU A 55 9.83 -14.89 4.72
N LEU A 56 8.96 -15.08 3.72
CA LEU A 56 7.55 -15.39 3.96
C LEU A 56 7.38 -16.68 4.77
N HIS A 57 8.06 -17.76 4.37
CA HIS A 57 8.00 -19.04 5.06
C HIS A 57 8.54 -18.96 6.50
N TYR A 58 9.66 -18.24 6.69
CA TYR A 58 10.22 -18.01 8.01
C TYR A 58 9.21 -17.31 8.92
N GLN A 59 8.62 -16.19 8.48
CA GLN A 59 7.63 -15.45 9.28
C GLN A 59 6.39 -16.30 9.60
N GLN A 60 5.91 -17.10 8.65
CA GLN A 60 4.79 -18.01 8.90
C GLN A 60 5.14 -19.09 9.94
N SER A 61 6.31 -19.72 9.82
CA SER A 61 6.77 -20.75 10.77
C SER A 61 6.90 -20.16 12.19
N ARG A 62 7.47 -18.97 12.33
CA ARG A 62 7.58 -18.20 13.59
C ARG A 62 6.22 -17.98 14.24
N GLN A 63 5.22 -17.56 13.47
CA GLN A 63 3.87 -17.34 13.98
C GLN A 63 3.25 -18.63 14.53
N VAL A 64 3.47 -19.76 13.84
CA VAL A 64 2.97 -21.07 14.29
C VAL A 64 3.61 -21.46 15.62
N ILE A 65 4.94 -21.44 15.71
CA ILE A 65 5.63 -21.87 16.93
C ILE A 65 5.39 -20.91 18.11
N THR A 66 5.19 -19.62 17.85
CA THR A 66 4.78 -18.64 18.87
C THR A 66 3.41 -18.99 19.43
N LYS A 67 2.45 -19.39 18.58
CA LYS A 67 1.14 -19.85 19.05
C LYS A 67 1.23 -21.12 19.88
N LEU A 68 2.14 -22.03 19.56
CA LEU A 68 2.36 -23.25 20.34
C LEU A 68 2.95 -22.93 21.72
N LEU A 69 3.96 -22.05 21.77
CA LEU A 69 4.57 -21.57 23.01
C LEU A 69 3.53 -20.88 23.91
N ASN A 70 2.75 -19.95 23.36
CA ASN A 70 1.72 -19.22 24.10
C ASN A 70 0.61 -20.13 24.65
N LYS A 71 0.40 -21.31 24.05
CA LYS A 71 -0.54 -22.32 24.54
C LYS A 71 0.08 -23.29 25.55
N GLY A 72 1.37 -23.15 25.85
CA GLY A 72 2.13 -24.08 26.71
C GLY A 72 2.31 -25.47 26.08
N LEU A 73 2.17 -25.60 24.76
CA LEU A 73 2.32 -26.88 24.05
C LEU A 73 3.77 -27.23 23.77
N ILE A 74 4.66 -26.24 23.81
CA ILE A 74 6.11 -26.39 23.73
C ILE A 74 6.75 -25.49 24.78
N SER A 75 7.93 -25.90 25.25
CA SER A 75 8.76 -25.10 26.14
C SER A 75 9.50 -24.00 25.38
N GLU A 76 10.04 -23.01 26.12
CA GLU A 76 10.94 -22.01 25.55
C GLU A 76 12.19 -22.62 24.90
N ASN A 77 12.69 -23.73 25.46
CA ASN A 77 13.83 -24.43 24.89
C ASN A 77 13.49 -25.08 23.54
N GLU A 78 12.36 -25.77 23.45
CA GLU A 78 11.87 -26.34 22.19
C GLU A 78 11.56 -25.24 21.17
N PHE A 79 10.98 -24.11 21.60
CA PHE A 79 10.79 -22.96 20.73
C PHE A 79 12.11 -22.50 20.09
N LYS A 80 13.19 -22.33 20.88
CA LYS A 80 14.51 -21.92 20.38
C LYS A 80 15.09 -22.93 19.39
N GLN A 81 14.97 -24.23 19.69
CA GLN A 81 15.45 -25.29 18.81
C GLN A 81 14.70 -25.31 17.48
N ILE A 82 13.37 -25.19 17.51
CA ILE A 82 12.56 -25.16 16.29
C ILE A 82 12.81 -23.86 15.51
N ASP A 83 12.98 -22.73 16.20
CA ASP A 83 13.33 -21.45 15.57
C ASP A 83 14.65 -21.52 14.81
N GLN A 84 15.67 -22.13 15.41
CA GLN A 84 16.96 -22.38 14.75
C GLN A 84 16.81 -23.26 13.50
N LEU A 85 16.02 -24.33 13.57
CA LEU A 85 15.74 -25.19 12.41
C LEU A 85 14.96 -24.44 11.31
N ASN A 86 14.03 -23.55 11.69
CA ASN A 86 13.29 -22.73 10.73
C ASN A 86 14.19 -21.72 10.04
N GLN A 87 15.13 -21.07 10.75
CA GLN A 87 16.13 -20.17 10.15
C GLN A 87 17.05 -20.92 9.17
N GLN A 88 17.39 -22.18 9.48
CA GLN A 88 18.17 -23.02 8.57
C GLN A 88 17.39 -23.45 7.33
N SER A 89 16.09 -23.68 7.46
CA SER A 89 15.22 -24.11 6.36
C SER A 89 14.82 -22.94 5.46
N PHE A 90 14.59 -21.77 6.06
CA PHE A 90 14.14 -20.54 5.40
C PHE A 90 15.00 -19.36 5.92
N PRO A 91 16.18 -19.14 5.33
CA PRO A 91 17.09 -18.09 5.79
C PRO A 91 16.43 -16.70 5.70
N PRO A 92 16.26 -15.98 6.83
CA PRO A 92 15.64 -14.67 6.81
C PRO A 92 16.52 -13.65 6.08
N LEU A 93 15.88 -12.66 5.47
CA LEU A 93 16.55 -11.57 4.76
C LEU A 93 17.25 -10.59 5.70
N ILE A 94 16.69 -10.42 6.89
CA ILE A 94 17.20 -9.56 7.94
C ILE A 94 17.29 -10.42 9.20
N GLU A 95 18.51 -10.71 9.65
CA GLU A 95 18.70 -11.28 10.97
C GLU A 95 18.13 -10.30 12.01
N PRO A 96 17.41 -10.75 13.04
CA PRO A 96 17.04 -9.87 14.13
C PRO A 96 18.32 -9.30 14.72
N GLU A 97 18.55 -8.01 14.44
CA GLU A 97 19.65 -7.23 14.97
C GLU A 97 19.76 -7.54 16.47
N ASN A 98 20.97 -7.90 16.94
CA ASN A 98 21.31 -7.71 18.34
C ASN A 98 21.27 -6.20 18.57
N VAL A 99 20.07 -5.67 18.82
CA VAL A 99 19.88 -4.27 19.17
C VAL A 99 20.51 -4.12 20.53
N ASP A 100 21.76 -3.69 20.52
CA ASP A 100 22.50 -3.33 21.72
C ASP A 100 21.82 -2.08 22.30
N THR A 101 20.83 -2.29 23.17
CA THR A 101 20.07 -1.20 23.82
C THR A 101 20.91 -0.40 24.81
N SER A 102 22.23 -0.65 24.88
CA SER A 102 23.18 0.01 25.76
C SER A 102 23.40 1.50 25.46
N ILE A 103 22.90 2.03 24.33
CA ILE A 103 23.14 3.43 23.93
C ILE A 103 22.00 4.40 24.34
N ILE A 104 20.86 3.92 24.88
CA ILE A 104 19.81 4.82 25.41
C ILE A 104 19.86 4.86 26.94
N GLN A 105 20.99 5.28 27.48
CA GLN A 105 21.09 5.81 28.85
C GLN A 105 22.39 6.63 28.98
N SER A 106 22.29 7.93 28.72
CA SER A 106 23.21 8.97 29.22
C SER A 106 22.47 10.30 29.30
#